data_AF-A0A7M3NRQ3-F1
#
_entry.id   AF-A0A7M3NRQ3-F1
#
_cell.length_a   1.000
_cell.length_b   1.000
_cell.length_c   1.000
_cell.angle_alpha   90.00
_cell.angle_beta   90.00
_cell.angle_gamma   90.00
#
_symmetry.space_group_name_H-M   'P 1'
#
loop_
_entity.id
_entity.type
_entity.pdbx_description
1 polymer ?
#
loop_
_entity_poly.entity_id
_entity_poly.type
_entity_poly.pdbx_seq_one_letter_code
_entity_poly.pdbx_strand_id
1 'polypeptide(L)'
;MNGKKFRMPARRLATVATATALTAAPAVLAAAGPAHATGDEGRASAVVLRTGLDVSLLNKTVNVPLALSLNEVQAPRSAEKATLTAELNGVDGGRPFSVLNAEVATSKATVEGGKAEGYTNLAHAKVHIPGLPLLSLIEVGQVTSKATCEAGKEPTASSNLLGDVTVLGKKVTLTAGGTTNVEVPGVGEVRLDYSKTEQTSRTAAATALELKVSVNPLKLNVAEVEGTLTLAKATCETPAEPAQQAGPSTEPAGDVKPQGEPADEGLAETGGNSMTPYIAGGAVALLVAGGGAVALARRRRS
;
A
#
# COMPACT_ATOMS: atom_id res chain seq x y z
N MET A 1 -40.32 47.55 12.69
CA MET A 1 -40.24 47.57 11.21
C MET A 1 -39.12 48.52 10.80
N ASN A 2 -38.09 48.06 10.09
CA ASN A 2 -37.22 48.94 9.32
C ASN A 2 -36.78 48.23 8.03
N GLY A 3 -37.18 48.81 6.90
CA GLY A 3 -37.05 48.25 5.56
C GLY A 3 -35.80 48.73 4.83
N LYS A 4 -35.14 47.74 4.21
CA LYS A 4 -34.33 47.72 2.98
C LYS A 4 -34.05 49.07 2.28
N LYS A 5 -32.79 49.28 1.86
CA LYS A 5 -32.39 49.19 0.43
C LYS A 5 -30.88 49.39 0.22
N PHE A 6 -30.39 48.61 -0.75
CA PHE A 6 -29.05 48.53 -1.34
C PHE A 6 -28.52 49.85 -1.91
N ARG A 7 -27.18 50.01 -1.90
CA ARG A 7 -26.44 50.88 -2.82
C ARG A 7 -25.27 50.12 -3.45
N MET A 8 -25.26 50.05 -4.78
CA MET A 8 -24.07 49.80 -5.60
C MET A 8 -23.30 51.11 -5.83
N PRO A 9 -21.99 51.05 -6.12
CA PRO A 9 -21.32 52.06 -6.92
C PRO A 9 -20.80 51.48 -8.25
N ALA A 10 -20.71 52.38 -9.22
CA ALA A 10 -20.37 52.13 -10.61
C ALA A 10 -18.96 52.61 -10.98
N ARG A 11 -18.41 52.02 -12.06
CA ARG A 11 -17.25 52.45 -12.90
C ARG A 11 -15.87 52.29 -12.24
N ARG A 12 -14.80 51.87 -12.94
CA ARG A 12 -14.33 52.31 -14.26
C ARG A 12 -13.49 51.23 -14.99
N LEU A 13 -13.51 51.31 -16.32
CA LEU A 13 -12.56 50.71 -17.27
C LEU A 13 -11.32 51.62 -17.40
N ALA A 14 -10.13 51.03 -17.52
CA ALA A 14 -9.01 51.57 -18.30
C ALA A 14 -7.95 50.48 -18.57
N THR A 15 -7.60 50.35 -19.85
CA THR A 15 -6.56 49.49 -20.44
C THR A 15 -5.20 50.18 -20.46
N VAL A 16 -4.18 49.43 -20.91
CA VAL A 16 -2.85 49.82 -21.46
C VAL A 16 -1.66 49.64 -20.51
N ALA A 17 -0.76 48.70 -20.85
CA ALA A 17 0.63 48.98 -21.30
C ALA A 17 1.52 47.74 -21.14
N THR A 18 2.03 47.24 -22.26
CA THR A 18 3.11 46.25 -22.37
C THR A 18 4.48 46.86 -22.06
N ALA A 19 5.36 46.08 -21.42
CA ALA A 19 6.75 45.80 -21.80
C ALA A 19 7.63 45.62 -20.54
N THR A 20 8.38 44.51 -20.46
CA THR A 20 9.84 44.45 -20.65
C THR A 20 10.43 43.19 -20.04
N ALA A 21 11.14 42.44 -20.89
CA ALA A 21 12.33 41.64 -20.64
C ALA A 21 12.58 41.06 -19.23
N LEU A 22 12.53 39.72 -19.15
CA LEU A 22 13.48 38.94 -18.35
C LEU A 22 13.99 37.78 -19.20
N THR A 23 14.96 38.09 -20.05
CA THR A 23 15.96 37.12 -20.50
C THR A 23 17.00 37.00 -19.38
N ALA A 24 16.73 36.14 -18.40
CA ALA A 24 17.74 35.65 -17.46
C ALA A 24 17.29 34.29 -16.93
N ALA A 25 18.17 33.31 -17.14
CA ALA A 25 18.19 31.92 -16.69
C ALA A 25 17.20 31.47 -15.60
N PRO A 26 16.70 30.23 -15.74
CA PRO A 26 17.13 29.25 -14.75
C PRO A 26 17.71 28.00 -15.42
N ALA A 27 19.03 27.95 -15.51
CA ALA A 27 19.80 26.71 -15.58
C ALA A 27 19.82 26.02 -14.19
N VAL A 28 18.65 25.87 -13.57
CA VAL A 28 18.50 25.21 -12.26
C VAL A 28 17.29 24.26 -12.30
N LEU A 29 17.26 23.39 -13.32
CA LEU A 29 16.38 22.21 -13.33
C LEU A 29 17.14 20.91 -13.63
N ALA A 30 18.48 20.95 -13.72
CA ALA A 30 19.33 19.78 -13.88
C ALA A 30 19.85 19.20 -12.53
N ALA A 31 19.25 19.60 -11.41
CA ALA A 31 19.54 19.03 -10.09
C ALA A 31 18.30 18.38 -9.44
N ALA A 32 17.24 18.14 -10.21
CA ALA A 32 16.32 17.07 -9.87
C ALA A 32 16.99 15.76 -10.34
N GLY A 33 17.96 15.29 -9.55
CA GLY A 33 18.32 13.88 -9.58
C GLY A 33 17.04 13.05 -9.42
N PRO A 34 17.02 11.81 -9.89
CA PRO A 34 15.87 10.95 -9.64
C PRO A 34 15.59 11.02 -8.15
N ALA A 35 14.34 11.29 -7.78
CA ALA A 35 13.91 11.07 -6.42
C ALA A 35 14.18 9.58 -6.16
N HIS A 36 15.35 9.28 -5.59
CA HIS A 36 15.67 7.96 -5.12
C HIS A 36 14.60 7.68 -4.08
N ALA A 37 13.60 6.90 -4.48
CA ALA A 37 12.74 6.23 -3.53
C ALA A 37 13.70 5.58 -2.54
N THR A 38 13.52 5.87 -1.26
CA THR A 38 14.26 5.34 -0.11
C THR A 38 14.03 3.83 0.02
N GLY A 39 14.30 3.08 -1.05
CA GLY A 39 14.19 1.62 -1.14
C GLY A 39 15.41 0.91 -0.57
N ASP A 40 16.39 1.68 -0.09
CA ASP A 40 17.59 1.15 0.56
C ASP A 40 17.30 0.78 2.03
N GLU A 41 16.30 1.41 2.65
CA GLU A 41 15.84 1.08 4.00
C GLU A 41 14.77 -0.02 3.91
N GLY A 42 15.01 -1.16 4.57
CA GLY A 42 14.04 -2.25 4.62
C GLY A 42 12.70 -1.81 5.21
N ARG A 43 11.66 -2.59 4.96
CA ARG A 43 10.29 -2.24 5.38
C ARG A 43 9.67 -3.37 6.16
N ALA A 44 8.89 -3.01 7.16
CA ALA A 44 8.06 -3.97 7.88
C ALA A 44 6.68 -3.36 8.11
N SER A 45 5.65 -4.18 7.97
CA SER A 45 4.28 -3.79 8.30
C SER A 45 3.64 -4.84 9.20
N ALA A 46 2.75 -4.39 10.06
CA ALA A 46 1.97 -5.24 10.93
C ALA A 46 0.58 -4.64 11.08
N VAL A 47 -0.46 -5.45 10.91
CA VAL A 47 -1.85 -5.02 11.01
C VAL A 47 -2.69 -6.10 11.71
N VAL A 48 -3.46 -5.71 12.74
CA VAL A 48 -4.31 -6.65 13.50
C VAL A 48 -5.57 -6.99 12.72
N LEU A 49 -6.24 -5.99 12.16
CA LEU A 49 -7.45 -6.19 11.38
C LEU A 49 -7.41 -5.29 10.15
N ARG A 50 -7.65 -5.87 8.98
CA ARG A 50 -7.99 -5.13 7.77
C ARG A 50 -9.31 -5.64 7.23
N THR A 51 -10.24 -4.74 6.97
CA THR A 51 -11.51 -5.05 6.32
C THR A 51 -11.59 -4.36 4.96
N GLY A 52 -12.08 -5.08 3.97
CA GLY A 52 -12.54 -4.55 2.69
C GLY A 52 -13.92 -5.17 2.44
N LEU A 53 -14.91 -4.73 3.22
CA LEU A 53 -16.27 -5.23 3.16
C LEU A 53 -17.18 -4.19 2.52
N ASP A 54 -18.08 -4.62 1.66
CA ASP A 54 -19.11 -3.80 1.04
C ASP A 54 -20.45 -4.11 1.71
N VAL A 55 -21.06 -3.09 2.31
CA VAL A 55 -22.36 -3.23 2.98
C VAL A 55 -23.44 -2.64 2.09
N SER A 56 -24.34 -3.49 1.62
CA SER A 56 -25.49 -3.11 0.83
C SER A 56 -26.76 -3.14 1.70
N LEU A 57 -27.34 -1.96 1.90
CA LEU A 57 -28.56 -1.77 2.71
C LEU A 57 -29.79 -1.60 1.81
N LEU A 58 -30.97 -1.94 2.37
CA LEU A 58 -32.28 -1.62 1.81
C LEU A 58 -32.42 -1.99 0.32
N ASN A 59 -32.27 -3.28 -0.02
CA ASN A 59 -32.28 -3.77 -1.41
C ASN A 59 -31.19 -3.15 -2.29
N LYS A 60 -29.98 -3.01 -1.74
CA LYS A 60 -28.79 -2.48 -2.47
C LYS A 60 -28.94 -1.03 -2.95
N THR A 61 -29.88 -0.29 -2.37
CA THR A 61 -30.09 1.13 -2.71
C THR A 61 -29.04 2.03 -2.09
N VAL A 62 -28.44 1.60 -0.98
CA VAL A 62 -27.32 2.28 -0.31
C VAL A 62 -26.17 1.30 -0.20
N ASN A 63 -25.02 1.64 -0.76
CA ASN A 63 -23.79 0.88 -0.63
C ASN A 63 -22.78 1.68 0.20
N VAL A 64 -22.30 1.08 1.28
CA VAL A 64 -21.34 1.69 2.21
C VAL A 64 -20.09 0.82 2.27
N PRO A 65 -18.94 1.29 1.74
CA PRO A 65 -17.69 0.56 1.86
C PRO A 65 -17.16 0.64 3.30
N LEU A 66 -16.91 -0.50 3.91
CA LEU A 66 -16.25 -0.67 5.19
C LEU A 66 -14.79 -1.05 5.00
N ALA A 67 -14.00 -0.05 4.61
CA ALA A 67 -12.54 -0.13 4.57
C ALA A 67 -11.94 0.39 5.88
N LEU A 68 -11.49 -0.53 6.74
CA LEU A 68 -10.89 -0.20 8.04
C LEU A 68 -9.55 -0.93 8.16
N SER A 69 -8.54 -0.26 8.73
CA SER A 69 -7.36 -0.91 9.24
C SER A 69 -7.12 -0.56 10.71
N LEU A 70 -6.94 -1.59 11.54
CA LEU A 70 -6.73 -1.46 12.97
C LEU A 70 -5.34 -1.92 13.38
N ASN A 71 -4.72 -1.12 14.23
CA ASN A 71 -3.34 -1.29 14.65
C ASN A 71 -2.41 -1.49 13.46
N GLU A 72 -2.62 -0.79 12.35
CA GLU A 72 -1.65 -0.80 11.27
C GLU A 72 -0.45 0.08 11.65
N VAL A 73 0.73 -0.53 11.63
CA VAL A 73 2.01 0.14 11.85
C VAL A 73 2.95 -0.19 10.70
N GLN A 74 3.80 0.77 10.35
CA GLN A 74 4.71 0.68 9.23
C GLN A 74 6.07 1.25 9.64
N ALA A 75 7.11 0.43 9.49
CA ALA A 75 8.50 0.87 9.51
C ALA A 75 8.93 1.28 8.07
N PRO A 76 9.80 2.29 7.92
CA PRO A 76 11.13 2.34 8.56
C PRO A 76 11.19 2.99 9.94
N ARG A 77 10.20 3.80 10.35
CA ARG A 77 10.10 4.22 11.76
C ARG A 77 9.49 3.08 12.57
N SER A 78 10.30 2.42 13.39
CA SER A 78 9.82 1.39 14.30
C SER A 78 8.60 1.90 15.08
N ALA A 79 7.51 1.13 15.02
CA ALA A 79 6.23 1.54 15.58
C ALA A 79 5.52 0.34 16.21
N GLU A 80 4.89 0.61 17.36
CA GLU A 80 4.10 -0.35 18.10
C GLU A 80 2.76 0.29 18.46
N LYS A 81 1.67 -0.47 18.30
CA LYS A 81 0.33 -0.01 18.66
C LYS A 81 -0.46 -1.13 19.32
N ALA A 82 -1.12 -0.79 20.43
CA ALA A 82 -2.08 -1.63 21.11
C ALA A 82 -3.43 -0.92 21.17
N THR A 83 -4.45 -1.46 20.47
CA THR A 83 -5.83 -0.95 20.52
C THR A 83 -6.79 -2.11 20.59
N LEU A 84 -7.66 -2.10 21.59
CA LEU A 84 -8.54 -3.22 21.97
C LEU A 84 -9.89 -3.22 21.22
N THR A 85 -10.38 -2.02 20.91
CA THR A 85 -11.74 -1.80 20.39
C THR A 85 -11.74 -0.75 19.30
N ALA A 86 -12.54 -0.97 18.26
CA ALA A 86 -12.79 0.03 17.22
C ALA A 86 -14.28 0.20 17.00
N GLU A 87 -14.76 1.42 17.25
CA GLU A 87 -16.13 1.82 17.01
C GLU A 87 -16.21 2.61 15.71
N LEU A 88 -17.24 2.32 14.93
CA LEU A 88 -17.59 3.08 13.74
C LEU A 88 -18.96 3.70 13.94
N ASN A 89 -19.05 4.99 13.62
CA ASN A 89 -20.29 5.75 13.70
C ASN A 89 -21.00 5.73 12.35
N GLY A 90 -22.31 5.41 12.34
CA GLY A 90 -23.17 5.73 11.20
C GLY A 90 -23.55 4.60 10.25
N VAL A 91 -23.18 3.34 10.50
CA VAL A 91 -23.55 2.21 9.60
C VAL A 91 -24.58 1.23 10.20
N ASP A 92 -25.02 1.46 11.45
CA ASP A 92 -26.15 0.76 12.09
C ASP A 92 -27.22 1.77 12.55
N GLY A 93 -27.83 2.48 11.59
CA GLY A 93 -28.90 3.45 11.90
C GLY A 93 -28.45 4.61 12.79
N GLY A 94 -27.16 5.00 12.74
CA GLY A 94 -26.59 6.08 13.53
C GLY A 94 -26.05 5.69 14.91
N ARG A 95 -26.17 4.41 15.31
CA ARG A 95 -25.58 3.91 16.56
C ARG A 95 -24.10 3.58 16.38
N PRO A 96 -23.26 3.78 17.41
CA PRO A 96 -21.91 3.24 17.41
C PRO A 96 -21.98 1.72 17.42
N PHE A 97 -21.18 1.08 16.56
CA PHE A 97 -21.02 -0.37 16.57
C PHE A 97 -19.54 -0.73 16.63
N SER A 98 -19.21 -1.75 17.42
CA SER A 98 -17.83 -2.23 17.58
C SER A 98 -17.55 -3.34 16.57
N VAL A 99 -16.58 -3.13 15.68
CA VAL A 99 -16.18 -4.13 14.67
C VAL A 99 -15.29 -5.19 15.30
N LEU A 100 -14.31 -4.78 16.10
CA LEU A 100 -13.34 -5.66 16.74
C LEU A 100 -13.38 -5.42 18.25
N ASN A 101 -13.57 -6.50 19.00
CA ASN A 101 -13.35 -6.52 20.44
C ASN A 101 -12.31 -7.58 20.74
N ALA A 102 -11.19 -7.21 21.35
CA ALA A 102 -10.14 -8.14 21.72
C ALA A 102 -9.54 -7.77 23.08
N GLU A 103 -8.99 -8.77 23.78
CA GLU A 103 -8.26 -8.55 25.04
C GLU A 103 -6.81 -8.14 24.80
N VAL A 104 -6.20 -8.69 23.75
CA VAL A 104 -4.85 -8.30 23.31
C VAL A 104 -4.90 -8.06 21.82
N ALA A 105 -4.36 -6.93 21.37
CA ALA A 105 -4.27 -6.60 19.96
C ALA A 105 -3.03 -5.74 19.77
N THR A 106 -1.89 -6.36 19.49
CA THR A 106 -0.61 -5.70 19.30
C THR A 106 -0.13 -5.86 17.87
N SER A 107 0.40 -4.76 17.34
CA SER A 107 1.15 -4.75 16.08
C SER A 107 2.49 -4.07 16.30
N LYS A 108 3.54 -4.67 15.76
CA LYS A 108 4.91 -4.16 15.83
C LYS A 108 5.57 -4.28 14.46
N ALA A 109 6.14 -3.19 13.99
CA ALA A 109 6.98 -3.17 12.82
C ALA A 109 8.31 -2.52 13.19
N THR A 110 9.42 -3.19 12.92
CA THR A 110 10.77 -2.70 13.27
C THR A 110 11.72 -2.92 12.10
N VAL A 111 12.57 -1.92 11.86
CA VAL A 111 13.68 -2.01 10.90
C VAL A 111 14.93 -1.52 11.62
N GLU A 112 15.86 -2.43 11.90
CA GLU A 112 17.09 -2.13 12.64
C GLU A 112 18.19 -3.12 12.25
N GLY A 113 19.44 -2.64 12.13
CA GLY A 113 20.61 -3.51 11.97
C GLY A 113 20.55 -4.46 10.76
N GLY A 114 20.01 -4.00 9.62
CA GLY A 114 19.86 -4.85 8.42
C GLY A 114 18.72 -5.88 8.50
N LYS A 115 17.85 -5.77 9.52
CA LYS A 115 16.71 -6.66 9.74
C LYS A 115 15.40 -5.87 9.74
N ALA A 116 14.44 -6.33 8.96
CA ALA A 116 13.05 -5.89 8.97
C ALA A 116 12.16 -6.98 9.57
N GLU A 117 11.41 -6.67 10.64
CA GLU A 117 10.52 -7.60 11.33
C GLU A 117 9.13 -6.98 11.49
N GLY A 118 8.12 -7.70 10.99
CA GLY A 118 6.70 -7.44 11.26
C GLY A 118 6.17 -8.50 12.20
N TYR A 119 5.44 -8.09 13.24
CA TYR A 119 4.85 -8.99 14.23
C TYR A 119 3.46 -8.50 14.61
N THR A 120 2.52 -9.45 14.75
CA THR A 120 1.17 -9.21 15.24
C THR A 120 0.77 -10.29 16.23
N ASN A 121 0.04 -9.89 17.26
CA ASN A 121 -0.57 -10.79 18.22
C ASN A 121 -1.97 -10.30 18.57
N LEU A 122 -2.94 -11.19 18.46
CA LEU A 122 -4.34 -10.93 18.74
C LEU A 122 -4.87 -12.05 19.62
N ALA A 123 -5.44 -11.73 20.77
CA ALA A 123 -6.00 -12.71 21.70
C ALA A 123 -7.42 -12.33 22.15
N HIS A 124 -8.24 -13.37 22.35
CA HIS A 124 -9.64 -13.34 22.71
C HIS A 124 -10.43 -12.35 21.87
N ALA A 125 -10.31 -12.47 20.55
CA ALA A 125 -10.87 -11.50 19.62
C ALA A 125 -12.20 -11.96 19.03
N LYS A 126 -13.14 -11.02 18.93
CA LYS A 126 -14.46 -11.18 18.32
C LYS A 126 -14.66 -10.10 17.29
N VAL A 127 -15.00 -10.51 16.07
CA VAL A 127 -15.31 -9.61 14.97
C VAL A 127 -16.79 -9.62 14.69
N HIS A 128 -17.41 -8.44 14.63
CA HIS A 128 -18.81 -8.26 14.29
C HIS A 128 -18.95 -7.53 12.95
N ILE A 129 -20.02 -7.86 12.23
CA ILE A 129 -20.42 -7.18 11.00
C ILE A 129 -21.85 -6.64 11.13
N PRO A 130 -22.21 -5.57 10.41
CA PRO A 130 -23.57 -5.07 10.38
C PRO A 130 -24.57 -6.16 9.97
N GLY A 131 -25.78 -6.12 10.53
CA GLY A 131 -26.86 -7.06 10.23
C GLY A 131 -26.85 -8.38 11.02
N LEU A 132 -25.80 -8.65 11.82
CA LEU A 132 -25.72 -9.82 12.70
C LEU A 132 -25.51 -9.42 14.18
N PRO A 133 -26.54 -8.94 14.88
CA PRO A 133 -26.38 -8.45 16.25
C PRO A 133 -26.12 -9.56 17.28
N LEU A 134 -26.55 -10.79 17.00
CA LEU A 134 -26.47 -11.92 17.93
C LEU A 134 -25.24 -12.81 17.70
N LEU A 135 -24.62 -12.72 16.52
CA LEU A 135 -23.56 -13.64 16.09
C LEU A 135 -22.34 -12.84 15.66
N SER A 136 -21.20 -13.14 16.29
CA SER A 136 -19.89 -12.74 15.79
C SER A 136 -19.64 -13.41 14.43
N LEU A 137 -19.07 -12.67 13.49
CA LEU A 137 -18.57 -13.26 12.23
C LEU A 137 -17.54 -14.34 12.54
N ILE A 138 -16.57 -13.99 13.40
CA ILE A 138 -15.52 -14.89 13.86
C ILE A 138 -15.11 -14.56 15.30
N GLU A 139 -14.85 -15.60 16.08
CA GLU A 139 -14.20 -15.54 17.39
C GLU A 139 -12.93 -16.39 17.36
N VAL A 140 -11.82 -15.84 17.86
CA VAL A 140 -10.52 -16.51 17.89
C VAL A 140 -9.90 -16.45 19.28
N GLY A 141 -9.29 -17.56 19.69
CA GLY A 141 -8.52 -17.69 20.93
C GLY A 141 -7.27 -16.81 20.91
N GLN A 142 -6.23 -17.22 20.19
CA GLN A 142 -5.05 -16.40 19.99
C GLN A 142 -4.48 -16.64 18.60
N VAL A 143 -4.11 -15.57 17.90
CA VAL A 143 -3.48 -15.64 16.59
C VAL A 143 -2.25 -14.75 16.56
N THR A 144 -1.18 -15.29 16.00
CA THR A 144 0.09 -14.58 15.83
C THR A 144 0.58 -14.71 14.42
N SER A 145 1.11 -13.63 13.85
CA SER A 145 1.83 -13.65 12.58
C SER A 145 3.13 -12.90 12.70
N LYS A 146 4.18 -13.51 12.14
CA LYS A 146 5.54 -12.98 12.12
C LYS A 146 6.15 -13.11 10.74
N ALA A 147 6.70 -12.02 10.23
CA ALA A 147 7.49 -11.97 9.01
C ALA A 147 8.85 -11.34 9.33
N THR A 148 9.93 -12.01 8.97
CA THR A 148 11.31 -11.56 9.24
C THR A 148 12.13 -11.62 7.96
N CYS A 149 12.73 -10.49 7.62
CA CYS A 149 13.57 -10.30 6.45
C CYS A 149 14.91 -9.73 6.93
N GLU A 150 16.01 -10.44 6.69
CA GLU A 150 17.35 -10.03 7.09
C GLU A 150 18.24 -10.00 5.86
N ALA A 151 19.10 -8.99 5.76
CA ALA A 151 20.06 -8.88 4.65
C ALA A 151 20.93 -10.15 4.58
N GLY A 152 21.07 -10.71 3.36
CA GLY A 152 21.85 -11.92 3.12
C GLY A 152 21.21 -13.24 3.58
N LYS A 153 19.97 -13.23 4.10
CA LYS A 153 19.24 -14.46 4.50
C LYS A 153 17.91 -14.62 3.77
N GLU A 154 17.42 -15.86 3.71
CA GLU A 154 16.10 -16.14 3.16
C GLU A 154 15.00 -15.55 4.05
N PRO A 155 14.03 -14.81 3.47
CA PRO A 155 12.89 -14.28 4.21
C PRO A 155 12.04 -15.40 4.84
N THR A 156 11.63 -15.21 6.10
CA THR A 156 10.81 -16.17 6.83
C THR A 156 9.47 -15.59 7.23
N ALA A 157 8.41 -16.38 7.07
CA ALA A 157 7.04 -16.03 7.44
C ALA A 157 6.40 -17.20 8.18
N SER A 158 5.77 -16.92 9.32
CA SER A 158 5.05 -17.91 10.12
C SER A 158 3.78 -17.31 10.70
N SER A 159 2.76 -18.15 10.80
CA SER A 159 1.49 -17.84 11.44
C SER A 159 1.11 -18.98 12.36
N ASN A 160 0.56 -18.66 13.52
CA ASN A 160 0.11 -19.64 14.50
C ASN A 160 -1.26 -19.24 15.05
N LEU A 161 -2.07 -20.25 15.36
CA LEU A 161 -3.36 -20.11 15.99
C LEU A 161 -3.44 -21.08 17.16
N LEU A 162 -3.73 -20.54 18.33
CA LEU A 162 -3.88 -21.29 19.57
C LEU A 162 -5.32 -21.13 20.07
N GLY A 163 -5.95 -22.26 20.35
CA GLY A 163 -7.32 -22.32 20.85
C GLY A 163 -8.37 -22.52 19.78
N ASP A 164 -9.62 -22.31 20.17
CA ASP A 164 -10.78 -22.57 19.31
C ASP A 164 -11.06 -21.41 18.36
N VAL A 165 -11.60 -21.76 17.19
CA VAL A 165 -12.18 -20.79 16.25
C VAL A 165 -13.66 -21.05 16.13
N THR A 166 -14.46 -19.99 16.24
CA THR A 166 -15.91 -20.04 16.03
C THR A 166 -16.26 -19.09 14.90
N VAL A 167 -17.04 -19.54 13.94
CA VAL A 167 -17.47 -18.75 12.77
C VAL A 167 -18.98 -18.77 12.72
N LEU A 168 -19.61 -17.60 12.75
CA LEU A 168 -21.08 -17.47 12.78
C LEU A 168 -21.75 -18.36 13.85
N GLY A 169 -21.12 -18.45 15.03
CA GLY A 169 -21.57 -19.28 16.15
C GLY A 169 -21.26 -20.79 16.04
N LYS A 170 -20.61 -21.26 14.96
CA LYS A 170 -20.19 -22.65 14.80
C LYS A 170 -18.70 -22.84 15.09
N LYS A 171 -18.36 -23.75 16.00
CA LYS A 171 -16.97 -24.13 16.28
C LYS A 171 -16.38 -24.88 15.08
N VAL A 172 -15.21 -24.45 14.62
CA VAL A 172 -14.52 -25.02 13.45
C VAL A 172 -13.11 -25.45 13.81
N THR A 173 -12.69 -26.59 13.26
CA THR A 173 -11.31 -27.05 13.33
C THR A 173 -10.60 -26.58 12.07
N LEU A 174 -9.50 -25.85 12.24
CA LEU A 174 -8.71 -25.35 11.12
C LEU A 174 -7.46 -26.21 10.93
N THR A 175 -7.08 -26.40 9.67
CA THR A 175 -5.84 -27.08 9.29
C THR A 175 -4.86 -26.04 8.74
N ALA A 176 -3.61 -26.04 9.23
CA ALA A 176 -2.58 -25.10 8.76
C ALA A 176 -2.37 -25.21 7.24
N GLY A 177 -2.42 -24.06 6.55
CA GLY A 177 -2.34 -23.97 5.09
C GLY A 177 -3.59 -24.45 4.35
N GLY A 178 -4.62 -24.87 5.08
CA GLY A 178 -5.88 -25.36 4.53
C GLY A 178 -6.94 -24.27 4.39
N THR A 179 -7.97 -24.60 3.62
CA THR A 179 -9.15 -23.77 3.41
C THR A 179 -10.35 -24.45 4.07
N THR A 180 -11.24 -23.69 4.70
CA THR A 180 -12.43 -24.21 5.39
C THR A 180 -13.63 -23.36 5.01
N ASN A 181 -14.71 -23.98 4.56
CA ASN A 181 -15.95 -23.30 4.23
C ASN A 181 -17.00 -23.58 5.31
N VAL A 182 -17.62 -22.51 5.79
CA VAL A 182 -18.66 -22.56 6.83
C VAL A 182 -19.92 -21.96 6.26
N GLU A 183 -20.95 -22.79 6.11
CA GLU A 183 -22.27 -22.35 5.68
C GLU A 183 -23.26 -22.42 6.85
N VAL A 184 -23.98 -21.32 7.05
CA VAL A 184 -25.02 -21.22 8.07
C VAL A 184 -26.35 -20.87 7.41
N PRO A 185 -27.35 -21.78 7.45
CA PRO A 185 -28.65 -21.56 6.85
C PRO A 185 -29.30 -20.25 7.34
N GLY A 186 -29.78 -19.44 6.39
CA GLY A 186 -30.44 -18.16 6.68
C GLY A 186 -29.51 -17.02 7.09
N VAL A 187 -28.18 -17.24 7.10
CA VAL A 187 -27.18 -16.20 7.42
C VAL A 187 -26.25 -15.96 6.22
N GLY A 188 -25.55 -17.00 5.76
CA GLY A 188 -24.59 -16.87 4.67
C GLY A 188 -23.45 -17.87 4.75
N GLU A 189 -22.39 -17.57 4.01
CA GLU A 189 -21.20 -18.38 3.87
C GLU A 189 -19.93 -17.58 4.22
N VAL A 190 -18.98 -18.28 4.86
CA VAL A 190 -17.67 -17.75 5.18
C VAL A 190 -16.63 -18.78 4.78
N ARG A 191 -15.73 -18.38 3.91
CA ARG A 191 -14.53 -19.16 3.58
C ARG A 191 -13.36 -18.62 4.39
N LEU A 192 -12.63 -19.51 5.04
CA LEU A 192 -11.47 -19.21 5.86
C LEU A 192 -10.23 -19.87 5.27
N ASP A 193 -9.17 -19.09 5.09
CA ASP A 193 -7.85 -19.55 4.70
C ASP A 193 -6.90 -19.30 5.90
N TYR A 194 -6.37 -20.37 6.51
CA TYR A 194 -5.53 -20.30 7.72
C TYR A 194 -4.04 -20.45 7.37
N SER A 195 -3.21 -19.62 7.99
CA SER A 195 -1.75 -19.67 7.89
C SER A 195 -1.24 -19.52 6.46
N LYS A 196 -1.74 -18.51 5.75
CA LYS A 196 -1.26 -18.17 4.40
C LYS A 196 0.10 -17.46 4.51
N THR A 197 1.11 -18.04 3.87
CA THR A 197 2.47 -17.50 3.83
C THR A 197 2.90 -17.27 2.40
N GLU A 198 3.47 -16.10 2.13
CA GLU A 198 4.02 -15.75 0.83
C GLU A 198 5.48 -15.32 1.03
N GLN A 199 6.40 -15.87 0.24
CA GLN A 199 7.83 -15.61 0.35
C GLN A 199 8.42 -15.42 -1.05
N THR A 200 9.32 -14.45 -1.15
CA THR A 200 10.15 -14.20 -2.34
C THR A 200 11.61 -14.07 -1.90
N SER A 201 12.52 -13.73 -2.82
CA SER A 201 13.93 -13.49 -2.48
C SER A 201 14.15 -12.29 -1.56
N ARG A 202 13.22 -11.32 -1.51
CA ARG A 202 13.37 -10.09 -0.72
C ARG A 202 12.17 -9.74 0.15
N THR A 203 11.09 -10.51 0.10
CA THR A 203 9.87 -10.20 0.86
C THR A 203 9.30 -11.44 1.50
N ALA A 204 8.71 -11.29 2.68
CA ALA A 204 7.87 -12.31 3.28
C ALA A 204 6.58 -11.68 3.82
N ALA A 205 5.49 -12.42 3.72
CA ALA A 205 4.21 -12.08 4.30
C ALA A 205 3.63 -13.30 5.01
N ALA A 206 3.12 -13.08 6.22
CA ALA A 206 2.42 -14.07 7.02
C ALA A 206 1.06 -13.51 7.39
N THR A 207 0.01 -14.22 6.98
CA THR A 207 -1.38 -13.91 7.34
C THR A 207 -1.90 -15.04 8.21
N ALA A 208 -2.37 -14.74 9.42
CA ALA A 208 -2.94 -15.77 10.28
C ALA A 208 -4.27 -16.26 9.71
N LEU A 209 -5.21 -15.35 9.45
CA LEU A 209 -6.52 -15.71 8.91
C LEU A 209 -6.93 -14.71 7.83
N GLU A 210 -7.31 -15.24 6.68
CA GLU A 210 -7.99 -14.51 5.61
C GLU A 210 -9.40 -15.10 5.46
N LEU A 211 -10.41 -14.23 5.51
CA LEU A 211 -11.80 -14.60 5.40
C LEU A 211 -12.39 -13.96 4.14
N LYS A 212 -13.12 -14.76 3.36
CA LYS A 212 -14.04 -14.29 2.33
C LYS A 212 -15.45 -14.46 2.86
N VAL A 213 -16.18 -13.36 2.94
CA VAL A 213 -17.48 -13.27 3.60
C VAL A 213 -18.54 -12.98 2.54
N SER A 214 -19.63 -13.75 2.54
CA SER A 214 -20.87 -13.40 1.86
C SER A 214 -22.04 -13.71 2.80
N VAL A 215 -22.62 -12.66 3.37
CA VAL A 215 -23.68 -12.75 4.38
C VAL A 215 -24.89 -11.95 3.90
N ASN A 216 -26.04 -12.61 3.85
CA ASN A 216 -27.32 -12.00 3.51
C ASN A 216 -28.41 -12.57 4.44
N PRO A 217 -28.60 -11.97 5.62
CA PRO A 217 -29.49 -12.49 6.65
C PRO A 217 -30.92 -12.62 6.10
N LEU A 218 -31.50 -13.82 6.25
CA LEU A 218 -32.84 -14.20 5.80
C LEU A 218 -33.09 -13.97 4.29
N LYS A 219 -32.05 -13.70 3.50
CA LYS A 219 -32.12 -13.33 2.07
C LYS A 219 -33.05 -12.13 1.81
N LEU A 220 -33.13 -11.21 2.77
CA LEU A 220 -34.02 -10.04 2.70
C LEU A 220 -33.33 -8.78 2.16
N ASN A 221 -32.02 -8.85 1.83
CA ASN A 221 -31.23 -7.72 1.31
C ASN A 221 -31.28 -6.45 2.17
N VAL A 222 -31.48 -6.61 3.49
CA VAL A 222 -31.54 -5.48 4.42
C VAL A 222 -30.14 -5.03 4.81
N ALA A 223 -29.21 -5.97 4.93
CA ALA A 223 -27.80 -5.76 5.23
C ALA A 223 -26.98 -6.91 4.62
N GLU A 224 -26.79 -6.87 3.31
CA GLU A 224 -25.91 -7.79 2.61
C GLU A 224 -24.46 -7.31 2.79
N VAL A 225 -23.58 -8.20 3.22
CA VAL A 225 -22.16 -7.91 3.45
C VAL A 225 -21.33 -8.87 2.63
N GLU A 226 -20.53 -8.33 1.73
CA GLU A 226 -19.61 -9.10 0.90
C GLU A 226 -18.20 -8.53 0.99
N GLY A 227 -17.18 -9.38 0.89
CA GLY A 227 -15.80 -8.91 0.74
C GLY A 227 -14.79 -9.74 1.51
N THR A 228 -13.66 -9.10 1.84
CA THR A 228 -12.53 -9.74 2.49
C THR A 228 -12.20 -9.14 3.84
N LEU A 229 -11.75 -10.01 4.73
CA LEU A 229 -11.32 -9.64 6.07
C LEU A 229 -10.03 -10.38 6.40
N THR A 230 -9.03 -9.64 6.88
CA THR A 230 -7.73 -10.19 7.24
C THR A 230 -7.46 -9.94 8.71
N LEU A 231 -7.14 -11.01 9.46
CA LEU A 231 -6.76 -10.95 10.87
C LEU A 231 -5.29 -11.33 11.03
N ALA A 232 -4.56 -10.47 11.76
CA ALA A 232 -3.14 -10.61 12.06
C ALA A 232 -2.31 -10.87 10.79
N LYS A 233 -1.90 -9.79 10.11
CA LYS A 233 -0.98 -9.87 8.98
C LYS A 233 0.30 -9.13 9.32
N ALA A 234 1.42 -9.79 9.04
CA ALA A 234 2.76 -9.22 9.11
C ALA A 234 3.43 -9.32 7.74
N THR A 235 4.12 -8.27 7.32
CA THR A 235 4.95 -8.28 6.12
C THR A 235 6.33 -7.70 6.40
N CYS A 236 7.31 -8.14 5.63
CA CYS A 236 8.64 -7.56 5.62
C CYS A 236 9.23 -7.50 4.21
N GLU A 237 10.15 -6.58 4.03
CA GLU A 237 10.98 -6.38 2.85
C GLU A 237 12.42 -6.23 3.31
N THR A 238 13.31 -7.05 2.76
CA THR A 238 14.73 -7.09 3.07
C THR A 238 15.37 -5.75 2.70
N PRO A 239 16.12 -5.11 3.63
CA PRO A 239 16.91 -3.93 3.30
C PRO A 239 17.89 -4.21 2.16
N ALA A 240 18.21 -3.18 1.36
CA ALA A 240 19.32 -3.32 0.43
C ALA A 240 20.61 -3.55 1.23
N GLU A 241 21.43 -4.49 0.79
CA GLU A 241 22.77 -4.64 1.36
C GLU A 241 23.53 -3.33 1.09
N PRO A 242 24.21 -2.73 2.09
CA PRO A 242 25.06 -1.60 1.83
C PRO A 242 26.05 -2.03 0.76
N ALA A 243 26.04 -1.38 -0.39
CA ALA A 243 27.08 -1.61 -1.38
C ALA A 243 28.41 -1.37 -0.66
N GLN A 244 29.24 -2.42 -0.50
CA GLN A 244 30.64 -2.21 -0.20
C GLN A 244 31.14 -1.22 -1.23
N GLN A 245 31.41 0.02 -0.80
CA GLN A 245 32.22 0.93 -1.58
C GLN A 245 33.51 0.16 -1.83
N ALA A 246 33.74 -0.21 -3.10
CA ALA A 246 35.02 -0.73 -3.51
C ALA A 246 36.07 0.29 -3.06
N GLY A 247 36.83 -0.06 -2.02
CA GLY A 247 37.92 0.78 -1.57
C GLY A 247 38.87 1.01 -2.74
N PRO A 248 39.50 2.19 -2.86
CA PRO A 248 40.48 2.42 -3.92
C PRO A 248 41.62 1.40 -3.75
N SER A 249 41.69 0.45 -4.68
CA SER A 249 42.79 -0.51 -4.78
C SER A 249 44.09 0.28 -4.95
N THR A 250 44.89 0.37 -3.90
CA THR A 250 46.23 0.96 -3.95
C THR A 250 47.22 -0.19 -4.07
N GLU A 251 47.53 -0.60 -5.30
CA GLU A 251 48.71 -1.42 -5.59
C GLU A 251 49.78 -0.56 -6.28
N PRO A 252 51.08 -0.72 -5.94
CA PRO A 252 52.14 0.16 -6.43
C PRO A 252 52.46 -0.13 -7.91
N ALA A 253 52.65 0.94 -8.67
CA ALA A 253 53.04 0.89 -10.08
C ALA A 253 54.39 0.17 -10.27
N GLY A 254 54.37 -0.93 -11.02
CA GLY A 254 55.55 -1.53 -11.63
C GLY A 254 55.89 -0.82 -12.95
N ASP A 255 57.15 -0.45 -13.09
CA ASP A 255 57.79 0.14 -14.26
C ASP A 255 57.40 -0.52 -15.59
N VAL A 256 56.83 0.27 -16.52
CA VAL A 256 56.82 -0.07 -17.94
C VAL A 256 57.19 1.15 -18.78
N LYS A 257 58.22 0.94 -19.61
CA LYS A 257 58.98 1.90 -20.41
C LYS A 257 58.22 2.26 -21.71
N PRO A 258 58.20 3.54 -22.16
CA PRO A 258 57.43 3.95 -23.34
C PRO A 258 58.22 3.71 -24.64
N GLN A 259 57.54 3.22 -25.68
CA GLN A 259 58.05 3.13 -27.04
C GLN A 259 56.97 3.69 -27.99
N GLY A 260 57.36 4.65 -28.85
CA GLY A 260 56.50 5.49 -29.73
C GLY A 260 55.65 4.69 -30.73
N GLU A 261 54.60 5.24 -31.36
CA GLU A 261 54.51 6.40 -32.30
C GLU A 261 52.99 6.74 -32.52
N PRO A 262 52.56 7.90 -33.09
CA PRO A 262 51.24 8.48 -32.84
C PRO A 262 50.17 8.10 -33.88
N ALA A 263 48.92 7.96 -33.45
CA ALA A 263 47.73 8.27 -34.26
C ALA A 263 46.43 8.25 -33.44
N ASP A 264 45.74 9.39 -33.53
CA ASP A 264 44.29 9.63 -33.52
C ASP A 264 43.44 9.48 -32.24
N GLU A 265 42.66 10.54 -32.05
CA GLU A 265 41.66 10.78 -31.03
C GLU A 265 40.53 9.75 -31.11
N GLY A 266 40.56 8.76 -30.23
CA GLY A 266 39.52 7.73 -30.10
C GLY A 266 39.18 7.46 -28.64
N LEU A 267 38.41 8.36 -28.03
CA LEU A 267 37.87 8.15 -26.68
C LEU A 267 36.83 7.03 -26.67
N ALA A 268 37.07 6.05 -25.79
CA ALA A 268 36.10 5.22 -25.08
C ALA A 268 34.83 4.81 -25.84
N GLU A 269 34.94 3.77 -26.67
CA GLU A 269 33.79 3.02 -27.16
C GLU A 269 33.30 2.03 -26.08
N THR A 270 32.49 2.51 -25.14
CA THR A 270 31.71 1.61 -24.27
C THR A 270 30.35 1.34 -24.91
N GLY A 271 30.21 0.15 -25.52
CA GLY A 271 28.97 -0.62 -25.59
C GLY A 271 27.72 0.09 -26.12
N GLY A 272 27.74 0.56 -27.36
CA GLY A 272 26.54 1.03 -28.07
C GLY A 272 25.86 -0.09 -28.85
N ASN A 273 24.68 -0.54 -28.42
CA ASN A 273 23.84 -1.43 -29.24
C ASN A 273 23.31 -0.67 -30.48
N SER A 274 23.25 -1.34 -31.63
CA SER A 274 23.01 -0.78 -32.98
C SER A 274 21.61 -0.16 -33.22
N MET A 275 20.77 -0.03 -32.19
CA MET A 275 19.43 0.57 -32.26
C MET A 275 19.37 2.02 -31.75
N THR A 276 20.44 2.52 -31.13
CA THR A 276 20.49 3.85 -30.51
C THR A 276 20.26 5.03 -31.48
N PRO A 277 20.73 5.04 -32.75
CA PRO A 277 20.44 6.15 -33.66
C PRO A 277 18.96 6.20 -34.10
N TYR A 278 18.26 5.07 -34.10
CA TYR A 278 16.85 5.01 -34.49
C TYR A 278 15.92 5.59 -33.43
N ILE A 279 16.25 5.45 -32.14
CA ILE A 279 15.45 6.03 -31.04
C ILE A 279 15.66 7.54 -30.96
N ALA A 280 16.88 8.04 -31.18
CA ALA A 280 17.14 9.47 -31.27
C ALA A 280 16.44 10.11 -32.49
N GLY A 281 16.39 9.42 -33.63
CA GLY A 281 15.68 9.87 -34.83
C GLY A 281 14.15 9.87 -34.69
N GLY A 282 13.57 8.87 -34.04
CA GLY A 282 12.11 8.73 -33.86
C GLY A 282 11.48 9.84 -33.01
N ALA A 283 12.21 10.35 -32.00
CA ALA A 283 11.71 11.39 -31.10
C ALA A 283 11.49 12.74 -31.80
N VAL A 284 12.31 13.07 -32.80
CA VAL A 284 12.18 14.33 -33.57
C VAL A 284 10.92 14.33 -34.43
N ALA A 285 10.58 13.19 -35.05
CA ALA A 285 9.37 13.07 -35.88
C ALA A 285 8.08 13.24 -35.06
N LEU A 286 8.02 12.68 -33.85
CA LEU A 286 6.86 12.82 -32.95
C LEU A 286 6.68 14.25 -32.44
N LEU A 287 7.76 14.98 -32.17
CA LEU A 287 7.70 16.38 -31.76
C LEU A 287 7.20 17.31 -32.88
N VAL A 288 7.62 17.07 -34.12
CA VAL A 288 7.14 17.83 -35.28
C VAL A 288 5.66 17.55 -35.54
N ALA A 289 5.22 16.28 -35.45
CA ALA A 289 3.82 15.91 -35.62
C ALA A 289 2.92 16.50 -34.51
N GLY A 290 3.34 16.38 -33.24
CA GLY A 290 2.61 16.94 -32.09
C GLY A 290 2.52 18.47 -32.13
N GLY A 291 3.63 19.15 -32.47
CA GLY A 291 3.67 20.61 -32.60
C GLY A 291 2.76 21.14 -33.72
N GLY A 292 2.72 20.46 -34.87
CA GLY A 292 1.85 20.82 -36.00
C GLY A 292 0.36 20.71 -35.67
N ALA A 293 -0.05 19.66 -34.96
CA ALA A 293 -1.44 19.45 -34.57
C ALA A 293 -1.95 20.54 -33.60
N VAL A 294 -1.12 20.95 -32.63
CA VAL A 294 -1.47 22.01 -31.67
C VAL A 294 -1.56 23.39 -32.34
N ALA A 295 -0.67 23.68 -33.29
CA ALA A 295 -0.72 24.94 -34.04
C ALA A 295 -1.98 25.05 -34.93
N LEU A 296 -2.39 23.97 -35.60
CA LEU A 296 -3.61 23.93 -36.41
C LEU A 296 -4.89 24.04 -35.56
N ALA A 297 -4.92 23.42 -34.38
CA ALA A 297 -6.04 23.55 -33.46
C ALA A 297 -6.21 24.97 -32.93
N ARG A 298 -5.11 25.70 -32.68
CA ARG A 298 -5.14 27.12 -32.28
C ARG A 298 -5.66 28.03 -33.39
N ARG A 299 -5.29 27.77 -34.65
CA ARG A 299 -5.73 28.59 -35.80
C ARG A 299 -7.21 28.42 -36.14
N ARG A 300 -7.84 27.31 -35.75
CA ARG A 300 -9.28 27.07 -35.93
C ARG A 300 -10.18 27.72 -34.88
N ARG A 301 -9.60 28.21 -33.78
CA ARG A 301 -10.34 28.80 -32.64
C ARG A 301 -10.19 30.34 -32.57
N SER A 302 -9.39 30.92 -33.46
CA SER A 302 -9.29 32.37 -33.69
C SER A 302 -9.94 32.75 -35.00
#